data_AF-A0A815NXE4-F1
#
_entry.id   AF-A0A815NXE4-F1
#
_cell.length_a   1.000
_cell.length_b   1.000
_cell.length_c   1.000
_cell.angle_alpha   90.00
_cell.angle_beta   90.00
_cell.angle_gamma   90.00
#
_symmetry.space_group_name_H-M   'P 1'
#
loop_
_entity.id
_entity.type
_entity.pdbx_description
1 polymer ?
#
loop_
_entity_poly.entity_id
_entity_poly.type
_entity_poly.pdbx_seq_one_letter_code
_entity_poly.pdbx_strand_id
1 'polypeptide(L)'
;MTTLTFHAKSSASEVVKGLNAKLDEKVILITGATSGIGVETARALASANAHIIITARDMKKGAEVIEDIKKTTGNNKVEVMEMDLTSLQSVRNFVSQFQARKLPINILICNAGIMACPYSKTVDGFESQFAVNHLAHFLLTTTLLPQLKAGKPSCVVVVSSLANKNGGINWNDINWENDYERWNAYAQSKTANILFAKQLNKLYASEGIKAYSLHPGGIFTNLQKDVPIEEQRAMGWLKEDGTAHGLFKTIEQGASTSVYAALAPELDNHGGEYLEDCAISQGVNSKEKYQGMAPHSIDMEAAERLWKLSEQMIVYASSGLYTLIDVTTLMAIQSSDVRNETIFSSIIASPETIILNWISLSVYFIVVLLIILLLCGIQLNKPWLLFIWSVLMIIMLLIDGIVTVLSLREHQQQIHRPSKQLYGIFISIFHFRYLNQAISEYNTRQRMLLRYNTECPSASYDGSCTYSDGLLNPPKANNNDYHIPDIPPPSVSLPRAQI
;
A
#
# COMPACT_ATOMS: atom_id res chain seq x y z
N MET A 1 -18.71 12.70 40.41
CA MET A 1 -18.12 13.02 39.10
C MET A 1 -19.24 12.86 38.08
N THR A 2 -19.70 13.95 37.47
CA THR A 2 -20.61 13.87 36.32
C THR A 2 -19.85 13.14 35.22
N THR A 3 -20.31 11.96 34.81
CA THR A 3 -19.75 11.23 33.68
C THR A 3 -19.92 12.10 32.45
N LEU A 4 -18.84 12.71 31.97
CA LEU A 4 -18.84 13.44 30.69
C LEU A 4 -19.26 12.44 29.61
N THR A 5 -20.47 12.60 29.10
CA THR A 5 -21.03 11.69 28.09
C THR A 5 -20.94 12.41 26.75
N PHE A 6 -19.98 11.99 25.92
CA PHE A 6 -19.91 12.44 24.53
C PHE A 6 -21.00 11.77 23.69
N HIS A 7 -21.36 12.40 22.59
CA HIS A 7 -22.44 11.92 21.72
C HIS A 7 -22.23 12.38 20.27
N ALA A 8 -23.16 12.02 19.38
CA ALA A 8 -23.10 12.30 17.94
C ALA A 8 -22.91 13.78 17.55
N LYS A 9 -23.20 14.73 18.46
CA LYS A 9 -23.10 16.18 18.22
C LYS A 9 -21.97 16.84 19.01
N SER A 10 -21.19 16.07 19.78
CA SER A 10 -19.97 16.57 20.40
C SER A 10 -18.91 16.84 19.32
N SER A 11 -18.24 17.98 19.43
CA SER A 11 -17.09 18.37 18.62
C SER A 11 -15.80 17.74 19.12
N ALA A 12 -14.80 17.64 18.25
CA ALA A 12 -13.46 17.19 18.61
C ALA A 12 -12.84 18.04 19.74
N SER A 13 -13.07 19.36 19.72
CA SER A 13 -12.59 20.26 20.78
C SER A 13 -13.24 19.99 22.14
N GLU A 14 -14.53 19.63 22.17
CA GLU A 14 -15.24 19.25 23.40
C GLU A 14 -14.72 17.93 23.93
N VAL A 15 -14.37 16.97 23.07
CA VAL A 15 -13.73 15.71 23.49
C VAL A 15 -12.38 15.96 24.15
N VAL A 16 -11.50 16.76 23.52
CA VAL A 16 -10.19 17.11 24.09
C VAL A 16 -10.34 17.79 25.45
N LYS A 17 -11.21 18.80 25.54
CA LYS A 17 -11.45 19.55 26.79
C LYS A 17 -12.09 18.67 27.87
N GLY A 18 -13.09 17.88 27.48
CA GLY A 18 -13.83 17.01 28.39
C GLY A 18 -12.95 15.91 28.99
N LEU A 19 -12.03 15.36 28.20
CA LEU A 19 -11.03 14.38 28.68
C LEU A 19 -9.84 15.04 29.40
N ASN A 20 -9.77 16.38 29.44
CA ASN A 20 -8.63 17.13 29.97
C ASN A 20 -7.28 16.61 29.41
N ALA A 21 -7.27 16.33 28.09
CA ALA A 21 -6.15 15.65 27.46
C ALA A 21 -4.90 16.52 27.44
N LYS A 22 -3.77 15.92 27.80
CA LYS A 22 -2.43 16.52 27.72
C LYS A 22 -1.54 15.62 26.89
N LEU A 23 -1.08 16.13 25.76
CA LEU A 23 -0.34 15.39 24.74
C LEU A 23 1.07 15.95 24.56
N ASP A 24 1.60 16.63 25.56
CA ASP A 24 2.98 17.08 25.58
C ASP A 24 3.92 15.90 25.24
N GLU A 25 4.83 16.14 24.29
CA GLU A 25 5.81 15.15 23.79
C GLU A 25 5.21 13.94 23.05
N LYS A 26 3.88 13.89 22.85
CA LYS A 26 3.25 12.84 22.05
C LYS A 26 3.32 13.18 20.58
N VAL A 27 3.86 12.25 19.79
CA VAL A 27 3.94 12.36 18.33
C VAL A 27 2.73 11.67 17.71
N ILE A 28 2.00 12.42 16.88
CA ILE A 28 0.78 11.98 16.23
C ILE A 28 0.93 12.13 14.72
N LEU A 29 0.77 11.04 13.98
CA LEU A 29 0.78 11.01 12.53
C LEU A 29 -0.65 10.89 11.99
N ILE A 30 -1.07 11.80 11.12
CA ILE A 30 -2.43 11.82 10.55
C ILE A 30 -2.37 11.86 9.02
N THR A 31 -2.98 10.86 8.37
CA THR A 31 -3.10 10.85 6.90
C THR A 31 -4.28 11.68 6.44
N GLY A 32 -4.15 12.37 5.30
CA GLY A 32 -5.27 13.10 4.68
C GLY A 32 -5.78 14.30 5.49
N ALA A 33 -4.95 14.87 6.36
CA ALA A 33 -5.27 16.03 7.18
C ALA A 33 -5.02 17.37 6.47
N THR A 34 -5.30 17.44 5.17
CA THR A 34 -5.28 18.69 4.38
C THR A 34 -6.67 19.19 4.00
N SER A 35 -7.74 18.48 4.39
CA SER A 35 -9.12 18.95 4.27
C SER A 35 -10.07 18.25 5.24
N GLY A 36 -11.26 18.83 5.46
CA GLY A 36 -12.37 18.20 6.17
C GLY A 36 -12.01 17.76 7.59
N ILE A 37 -12.50 16.60 8.01
CA ILE A 37 -12.37 16.09 9.38
C ILE A 37 -10.92 15.83 9.79
N GLY A 38 -10.01 15.58 8.85
CA GLY A 38 -8.59 15.36 9.16
C GLY A 38 -7.90 16.62 9.67
N VAL A 39 -8.22 17.79 9.10
CA VAL A 39 -7.70 19.09 9.56
C VAL A 39 -8.18 19.37 10.98
N GLU A 40 -9.47 19.12 11.24
CA GLU A 40 -10.06 19.40 12.54
C GLU A 40 -9.62 18.40 13.62
N THR A 41 -9.38 17.14 13.23
CA THR A 41 -8.71 16.15 14.10
C THR A 41 -7.31 16.62 14.48
N ALA A 42 -6.52 17.08 13.51
CA ALA A 42 -5.18 17.62 13.74
C ALA A 42 -5.21 18.87 14.64
N ARG A 43 -6.15 19.79 14.41
CA ARG A 43 -6.33 21.00 15.21
C ARG A 43 -6.70 20.69 16.66
N ALA A 44 -7.69 19.82 16.87
CA ALA A 44 -8.11 19.43 18.21
C ALA A 44 -6.94 18.81 19.00
N LEU A 45 -6.20 17.88 18.40
CA LEU A 45 -5.05 17.24 19.06
C LEU A 45 -3.87 18.20 19.26
N ALA A 46 -3.62 19.11 18.31
CA ALA A 46 -2.62 20.17 18.47
C ALA A 46 -2.94 21.11 19.63
N SER A 47 -4.24 21.39 19.90
CA SER A 47 -4.67 22.21 21.04
C SER A 47 -4.37 21.60 22.41
N ALA A 48 -4.05 20.31 22.45
CA ALA A 48 -3.56 19.59 23.63
C ALA A 48 -2.02 19.44 23.65
N ASN A 49 -1.28 20.29 22.92
CA ASN A 49 0.19 20.32 22.83
C ASN A 49 0.88 19.12 22.15
N ALA A 50 0.16 18.31 21.39
CA ALA A 50 0.75 17.21 20.62
C ALA A 50 1.73 17.70 19.54
N HIS A 51 2.77 16.90 19.24
CA HIS A 51 3.55 17.07 18.01
C HIS A 51 2.79 16.41 16.86
N ILE A 52 2.19 17.24 16.01
CA ILE A 52 1.36 16.79 14.89
C ILE A 52 2.18 16.73 13.61
N ILE A 53 2.13 15.57 12.95
CA ILE A 53 2.69 15.33 11.62
C ILE A 53 1.53 14.97 10.71
N ILE A 54 1.22 15.84 9.75
CA ILE A 54 0.22 15.55 8.72
C ILE A 54 0.91 15.12 7.43
N THR A 55 0.23 14.27 6.65
CA THR A 55 0.71 13.92 5.31
C THR A 55 -0.07 14.67 4.23
N ALA A 56 0.63 15.10 3.19
CA ALA A 56 0.04 15.83 2.07
C ALA A 56 0.62 15.39 0.73
N ARG A 57 -0.22 15.36 -0.30
CA ARG A 57 0.23 15.27 -1.71
C ARG A 57 0.61 16.62 -2.26
N ASP A 58 -0.21 17.62 -1.93
CA ASP A 58 0.03 19.01 -2.24
C ASP A 58 0.67 19.67 -1.02
N MET A 59 1.99 19.85 -1.07
CA MET A 59 2.77 20.44 0.02
C MET A 59 2.44 21.92 0.25
N LYS A 60 1.97 22.65 -0.76
CA LYS A 60 1.54 24.05 -0.59
C LYS A 60 0.26 24.10 0.24
N LYS A 61 -0.75 23.30 -0.13
CA LYS A 61 -1.98 23.17 0.66
C LYS A 61 -1.70 22.67 2.08
N GLY A 62 -0.77 21.73 2.22
CA GLY A 62 -0.30 21.27 3.52
C GLY A 62 0.33 22.38 4.37
N ALA A 63 1.16 23.22 3.78
CA ALA A 63 1.79 24.37 4.45
C ALA A 63 0.76 25.38 4.97
N GLU A 64 -0.24 25.72 4.16
CA GLU A 64 -1.34 26.62 4.54
C GLU A 64 -2.13 26.06 5.74
N VAL A 65 -2.42 24.75 5.73
CA VAL A 65 -3.13 24.08 6.82
C VAL A 65 -2.32 24.09 8.12
N ILE A 66 -1.02 23.78 8.08
CA ILE A 66 -0.22 23.78 9.31
C ILE A 66 -0.06 25.18 9.90
N GLU A 67 0.01 26.23 9.07
CA GLU A 67 0.07 27.61 9.53
C GLU A 67 -1.22 28.00 10.27
N ASP A 68 -2.37 27.65 9.70
CA ASP A 68 -3.67 27.88 10.32
C ASP A 68 -3.83 27.11 11.65
N ILE A 69 -3.40 25.84 11.70
CA ILE A 69 -3.40 25.07 12.95
C ILE A 69 -2.48 25.71 14.00
N LYS A 70 -1.26 26.11 13.64
CA LYS A 70 -0.33 26.79 14.54
C LYS A 70 -0.95 28.07 15.11
N LYS A 71 -1.54 28.90 14.24
CA LYS A 71 -2.16 30.16 14.61
C LYS A 71 -3.34 29.99 15.57
N THR A 72 -4.22 29.03 15.29
CA THR A 72 -5.45 28.82 16.07
C THR A 72 -5.23 28.06 17.37
N THR A 73 -4.19 27.24 17.47
CA THR A 73 -3.89 26.44 18.68
C THR A 73 -2.76 27.02 19.53
N GLY A 74 -1.90 27.88 18.96
CA GLY A 74 -0.68 28.35 19.60
C GLY A 74 0.45 27.31 19.63
N ASN A 75 0.23 26.10 19.09
CA ASN A 75 1.20 25.02 19.11
C ASN A 75 2.06 25.03 17.84
N ASN A 76 3.36 25.31 18.00
CA ASN A 76 4.32 25.37 16.90
C ASN A 76 4.83 24.00 16.42
N LYS A 77 4.56 22.91 17.15
CA LYS A 77 4.99 21.54 16.83
C LYS A 77 4.03 20.87 15.85
N VAL A 78 3.78 21.54 14.72
CA VAL A 78 2.91 21.05 13.64
C VAL A 78 3.68 21.12 12.34
N GLU A 79 3.70 20.03 11.59
CA GLU A 79 4.51 19.87 10.40
C GLU A 79 3.81 19.01 9.35
N VAL A 80 4.24 19.18 8.11
CA VAL A 80 3.73 18.45 6.97
C VAL A 80 4.86 17.66 6.31
N MET A 81 4.55 16.45 5.89
CA MET A 81 5.45 15.60 5.11
C MET A 81 4.74 15.11 3.85
N GLU A 82 5.49 14.97 2.76
CA GLU A 82 4.94 14.55 1.48
C GLU A 82 4.59 13.05 1.51
N MET A 83 3.38 12.71 1.10
CA MET A 83 2.98 11.33 0.85
C MET A 83 1.74 11.26 -0.05
N ASP A 84 1.80 10.41 -1.07
CA ASP A 84 0.69 10.07 -1.94
C ASP A 84 0.27 8.61 -1.76
N LEU A 85 -0.92 8.40 -1.20
CA LEU A 85 -1.50 7.07 -1.00
C LEU A 85 -1.92 6.38 -2.31
N THR A 86 -1.87 7.07 -3.45
CA THR A 86 -2.07 6.46 -4.77
C THR A 86 -0.79 5.78 -5.30
N SER A 87 0.32 5.82 -4.56
CA SER A 87 1.57 5.15 -4.89
C SER A 87 2.19 4.49 -3.66
N LEU A 88 2.31 3.16 -3.68
CA LEU A 88 2.98 2.44 -2.59
C LEU A 88 4.46 2.82 -2.48
N GLN A 89 5.11 3.19 -3.59
CA GLN A 89 6.47 3.74 -3.55
C GLN A 89 6.54 5.09 -2.81
N SER A 90 5.55 5.97 -3.00
CA SER A 90 5.46 7.22 -2.24
C SER A 90 5.32 6.96 -0.74
N VAL A 91 4.51 5.98 -0.34
CA VAL A 91 4.39 5.54 1.06
C VAL A 91 5.72 5.03 1.61
N ARG A 92 6.46 4.20 0.85
CA ARG A 92 7.81 3.72 1.27
C ARG A 92 8.79 4.88 1.45
N ASN A 93 8.78 5.86 0.54
CA ASN A 93 9.63 7.04 0.63
C ASN A 93 9.30 7.86 1.89
N PHE A 94 8.02 8.11 2.15
CA PHE A 94 7.56 8.76 3.38
C PHE A 94 8.06 8.02 4.62
N VAL A 95 7.86 6.69 4.67
CA VAL A 95 8.29 5.88 5.83
C VAL A 95 9.80 5.98 6.02
N SER A 96 10.60 5.84 4.96
CA SER A 96 12.06 5.97 5.05
C SER A 96 12.47 7.33 5.63
N GLN A 97 11.85 8.42 5.17
CA GLN A 97 12.12 9.77 5.68
C GLN A 97 11.70 9.92 7.14
N PHE A 98 10.53 9.39 7.52
CA PHE A 98 10.05 9.43 8.90
C PHE A 98 10.97 8.65 9.84
N GLN A 99 11.36 7.43 9.45
CA GLN A 99 12.22 6.56 10.24
C GLN A 99 13.61 7.16 10.47
N ALA A 100 14.15 7.88 9.49
CA ALA A 100 15.43 8.58 9.62
C ALA A 100 15.43 9.63 10.77
N ARG A 101 14.24 10.14 11.13
CA ARG A 101 14.08 11.12 12.22
C ARG A 101 14.07 10.49 13.60
N LYS A 102 13.94 9.16 13.69
CA LYS A 102 13.96 8.39 14.95
C LYS A 102 12.91 8.86 15.97
N LEU A 103 11.79 9.40 15.49
CA LEU A 103 10.67 9.80 16.33
C LEU A 103 9.80 8.58 16.67
N PRO A 104 9.25 8.48 17.90
CA PRO A 104 8.20 7.52 18.19
C PRO A 104 6.90 7.93 17.48
N ILE A 105 5.92 7.02 17.42
CA ILE A 105 4.53 7.35 17.09
C ILE A 105 3.66 6.89 18.24
N ASN A 106 3.03 7.83 18.95
CA ASN A 106 2.08 7.51 20.00
C ASN A 106 0.68 7.27 19.42
N ILE A 107 0.30 8.01 18.37
CA ILE A 107 -1.00 7.87 17.73
C ILE A 107 -0.84 7.95 16.21
N LEU A 108 -1.33 6.95 15.50
CA LEU A 108 -1.45 6.94 14.04
C LEU A 108 -2.93 7.00 13.66
N ILE A 109 -3.33 7.99 12.88
CA ILE A 109 -4.71 8.15 12.39
C ILE A 109 -4.72 7.97 10.87
N CYS A 110 -5.18 6.80 10.42
CA CYS A 110 -5.44 6.48 9.02
C CYS A 110 -6.78 7.09 8.60
N ASN A 111 -6.78 8.39 8.34
CA ASN A 111 -7.98 9.19 8.03
C ASN A 111 -8.24 9.36 6.54
N ALA A 112 -7.19 9.39 5.71
CA ALA A 112 -7.34 9.66 4.28
C ALA A 112 -8.29 8.67 3.59
N GLY A 113 -8.98 9.13 2.54
CA GLY A 113 -9.69 8.23 1.67
C GLY A 113 -10.37 8.92 0.49
N ILE A 114 -10.80 8.08 -0.45
CA ILE A 114 -11.61 8.46 -1.62
C ILE A 114 -12.92 7.64 -1.60
N MET A 115 -13.96 8.12 -2.27
CA MET A 115 -15.31 7.57 -2.16
C MET A 115 -16.06 7.61 -3.47
N ALA A 116 -16.63 6.47 -3.85
CA ALA A 116 -17.53 6.30 -4.98
C ALA A 116 -16.97 6.90 -6.28
N CYS A 117 -15.66 6.80 -6.46
CA CYS A 117 -14.97 7.27 -7.64
C CYS A 117 -15.28 6.36 -8.85
N PRO A 118 -15.16 6.87 -10.09
CA PRO A 118 -15.13 6.01 -11.27
C PRO A 118 -14.02 4.97 -11.20
N TYR A 119 -14.19 3.84 -11.91
CA TYR A 119 -13.17 2.81 -11.99
C TYR A 119 -11.83 3.39 -12.44
N SER A 120 -10.80 3.11 -11.65
CA SER A 120 -9.42 3.46 -11.97
C SER A 120 -8.48 2.59 -11.15
N LYS A 121 -7.23 2.49 -11.63
CA LYS A 121 -6.14 1.82 -10.91
C LYS A 121 -5.10 2.83 -10.44
N THR A 122 -4.48 2.54 -9.30
CA THR A 122 -3.27 3.24 -8.87
C THR A 122 -2.09 2.93 -9.78
N VAL A 123 -0.97 3.63 -9.60
CA VAL A 123 0.27 3.33 -10.33
C VAL A 123 0.79 1.92 -10.04
N ASP A 124 0.37 1.33 -8.92
CA ASP A 124 0.67 -0.04 -8.50
C ASP A 124 -0.34 -1.07 -9.04
N GLY A 125 -1.23 -0.68 -9.96
CA GLY A 125 -2.14 -1.60 -10.66
C GLY A 125 -3.33 -2.12 -9.84
N PHE A 126 -3.63 -1.52 -8.68
CA PHE A 126 -4.75 -1.92 -7.83
C PHE A 126 -5.94 -0.96 -7.95
N GLU A 127 -7.15 -1.46 -7.74
CA GLU A 127 -8.36 -0.62 -7.72
C GLU A 127 -8.22 0.54 -6.75
N SER A 128 -8.53 1.75 -7.23
CA SER A 128 -8.17 2.99 -6.54
C SER A 128 -8.73 3.11 -5.12
N GLN A 129 -9.99 2.75 -4.87
CA GLN A 129 -10.61 2.90 -3.55
C GLN A 129 -10.03 1.91 -2.55
N PHE A 130 -9.83 0.65 -2.94
CA PHE A 130 -9.18 -0.37 -2.11
C PHE A 130 -7.71 -0.03 -1.85
N ALA A 131 -6.98 0.38 -2.88
CA ALA A 131 -5.57 0.72 -2.77
C ALA A 131 -5.32 1.92 -1.84
N VAL A 132 -6.04 3.02 -2.05
CA VAL A 132 -5.87 4.26 -1.28
C VAL A 132 -6.40 4.11 0.15
N ASN A 133 -7.61 3.55 0.31
CA ASN A 133 -8.27 3.55 1.62
C ASN A 133 -7.69 2.47 2.55
N HIS A 134 -7.25 1.33 2.00
CA HIS A 134 -6.78 0.16 2.76
C HIS A 134 -5.31 -0.16 2.48
N LEU A 135 -4.92 -0.53 1.26
CA LEU A 135 -3.60 -1.11 1.00
C LEU A 135 -2.43 -0.18 1.33
N ALA A 136 -2.56 1.11 1.03
CA ALA A 136 -1.56 2.12 1.35
C ALA A 136 -1.44 2.36 2.86
N HIS A 137 -2.57 2.35 3.60
CA HIS A 137 -2.55 2.41 5.06
C HIS A 137 -2.03 1.13 5.73
N PHE A 138 -2.30 -0.02 5.13
CA PHE A 138 -1.74 -1.30 5.55
C PHE A 138 -0.22 -1.25 5.46
N LEU A 139 0.33 -0.85 4.30
CA LEU A 139 1.77 -0.68 4.11
C LEU A 139 2.37 0.33 5.09
N LEU A 140 1.75 1.51 5.22
CA LEU A 140 2.19 2.57 6.13
C LEU A 140 2.30 2.06 7.57
N THR A 141 1.22 1.45 8.07
CA THR A 141 1.12 1.01 9.47
C THR A 141 2.08 -0.14 9.77
N THR A 142 2.11 -1.17 8.92
CA THR A 142 2.98 -2.34 9.11
C THR A 142 4.46 -1.97 9.04
N THR A 143 4.84 -1.04 8.17
CA THR A 143 6.24 -0.58 8.07
C THR A 143 6.63 0.34 9.24
N LEU A 144 5.67 1.07 9.83
CA LEU A 144 5.88 1.94 11.00
C LEU A 144 5.69 1.25 12.36
N LEU A 145 5.50 -0.08 12.39
CA LEU A 145 5.45 -0.84 13.64
C LEU A 145 6.63 -0.55 14.58
N PRO A 146 7.90 -0.40 14.15
CA PRO A 146 8.99 -0.04 15.05
C PRO A 146 8.78 1.31 15.76
N GLN A 147 8.21 2.30 15.07
CA GLN A 147 7.93 3.63 15.63
C GLN A 147 6.74 3.61 16.59
N LEU A 148 5.70 2.83 16.27
CA LEU A 148 4.58 2.56 17.18
C LEU A 148 5.08 1.84 18.45
N LYS A 149 5.98 0.85 18.29
CA LYS A 149 6.60 0.15 19.42
C LYS A 149 7.44 1.08 20.29
N ALA A 150 8.10 2.08 19.71
CA ALA A 150 8.84 3.09 20.46
C ALA A 150 7.92 4.10 21.18
N GLY A 151 6.69 4.30 20.68
CA GLY A 151 5.70 5.22 21.24
C GLY A 151 4.71 4.61 22.22
N LYS A 152 4.94 3.37 22.69
CA LYS A 152 4.03 2.66 23.60
C LYS A 152 3.72 3.46 24.89
N PRO A 153 2.50 3.36 25.44
CA PRO A 153 1.32 2.77 24.80
C PRO A 153 0.94 3.60 23.55
N SER A 154 0.71 2.90 22.44
CA SER A 154 0.40 3.53 21.16
C SER A 154 -0.93 3.07 20.60
N CYS A 155 -1.59 3.93 19.81
CA CYS A 155 -2.89 3.67 19.23
C CYS A 155 -2.89 3.88 17.72
N VAL A 156 -3.56 3.00 16.97
CA VAL A 156 -3.86 3.15 15.55
C VAL A 156 -5.36 3.32 15.36
N VAL A 157 -5.79 4.45 14.81
CA VAL A 157 -7.19 4.76 14.54
C VAL A 157 -7.42 4.70 13.02
N VAL A 158 -8.32 3.81 12.59
CA VAL A 158 -8.59 3.56 11.17
C VAL A 158 -10.00 4.06 10.81
N VAL A 159 -10.09 5.09 9.98
CA VAL A 159 -11.38 5.67 9.60
C VAL A 159 -12.07 4.78 8.56
N SER A 160 -13.19 4.19 8.97
CA SER A 160 -14.09 3.38 8.15
C SER A 160 -15.37 4.20 7.83
N SER A 161 -16.50 3.53 7.63
CA SER A 161 -17.78 4.12 7.25
C SER A 161 -18.93 3.15 7.52
N LEU A 162 -20.15 3.69 7.66
CA LEU A 162 -21.39 2.93 7.60
C LEU A 162 -21.52 2.13 6.28
N ALA A 163 -20.81 2.53 5.22
CA ALA A 163 -20.75 1.80 3.95
C ALA A 163 -20.31 0.33 4.12
N ASN A 164 -19.63 -0.04 5.23
CA ASN A 164 -19.33 -1.43 5.54
C ASN A 164 -20.58 -2.33 5.54
N LYS A 165 -21.76 -1.78 5.83
CA LYS A 165 -23.03 -2.52 5.81
C LYS A 165 -23.46 -2.96 4.41
N ASN A 166 -22.92 -2.34 3.35
CA ASN A 166 -23.34 -2.56 1.98
C ASN A 166 -22.52 -3.62 1.23
N GLY A 167 -21.36 -4.04 1.75
CA GLY A 167 -20.52 -5.01 1.04
C GLY A 167 -19.31 -5.49 1.83
N GLY A 168 -19.03 -6.79 1.72
CA GLY A 168 -17.84 -7.45 2.25
C GLY A 168 -16.64 -7.38 1.30
N ILE A 169 -15.62 -8.21 1.56
CA ILE A 169 -14.48 -8.35 0.65
C ILE A 169 -14.90 -9.19 -0.57
N ASN A 170 -14.73 -8.67 -1.78
CA ASN A 170 -14.86 -9.46 -3.00
C ASN A 170 -13.62 -10.34 -3.19
N TRP A 171 -13.66 -11.54 -2.62
CA TRP A 171 -12.53 -12.46 -2.65
C TRP A 171 -12.19 -13.00 -4.04
N ASN A 172 -13.12 -12.95 -4.99
CA ASN A 172 -12.94 -13.47 -6.34
C ASN A 172 -12.45 -12.38 -7.31
N ASP A 173 -12.70 -11.12 -6.99
CA ASP A 173 -12.26 -9.98 -7.81
C ASP A 173 -12.02 -8.75 -6.92
N ILE A 174 -10.91 -8.79 -6.17
CA ILE A 174 -10.59 -7.73 -5.21
C ILE A 174 -10.34 -6.37 -5.87
N ASN A 175 -9.89 -6.39 -7.14
CA ASN A 175 -9.60 -5.21 -7.93
C ASN A 175 -10.79 -4.76 -8.79
N TRP A 176 -11.94 -5.44 -8.71
CA TRP A 176 -13.12 -5.13 -9.51
C TRP A 176 -12.78 -4.96 -11.00
N GLU A 177 -12.02 -5.91 -11.55
CA GLU A 177 -11.69 -5.95 -12.97
C GLU A 177 -12.94 -6.15 -13.83
N ASN A 178 -14.00 -6.71 -13.25
CA ASN A 178 -15.28 -6.98 -13.89
C ASN A 178 -16.42 -6.26 -13.15
N ASP A 179 -17.39 -5.75 -13.91
CA ASP A 179 -18.66 -5.19 -13.41
C ASP A 179 -18.49 -4.22 -12.23
N TYR A 180 -17.63 -3.19 -12.40
CA TYR A 180 -17.30 -2.23 -11.35
C TYR A 180 -18.53 -1.48 -10.82
N GLU A 181 -18.83 -1.69 -9.53
CA GLU A 181 -19.85 -0.94 -8.81
C GLU A 181 -19.21 -0.04 -7.74
N ARG A 182 -19.12 1.26 -8.03
CA ARG A 182 -18.36 2.24 -7.21
C ARG A 182 -18.72 2.27 -5.72
N TRP A 183 -19.98 2.04 -5.37
CA TRP A 183 -20.43 2.00 -3.97
C TRP A 183 -20.05 0.70 -3.27
N ASN A 184 -20.04 -0.41 -4.01
CA ASN A 184 -19.61 -1.71 -3.48
C ASN A 184 -18.09 -1.76 -3.34
N ALA A 185 -17.34 -1.20 -4.28
CA ALA A 185 -15.88 -1.01 -4.15
C ALA A 185 -15.54 -0.12 -2.93
N TYR A 186 -16.28 0.97 -2.72
CA TYR A 186 -16.13 1.79 -1.52
C TYR A 186 -16.44 1.01 -0.24
N ALA A 187 -17.57 0.29 -0.21
CA ALA A 187 -17.99 -0.55 0.90
C ALA A 187 -16.93 -1.60 1.24
N GLN A 188 -16.40 -2.31 0.24
CA GLN A 188 -15.28 -3.25 0.39
C GLN A 188 -14.08 -2.58 1.06
N SER A 189 -13.68 -1.40 0.60
CA SER A 189 -12.53 -0.67 1.18
C SER A 189 -12.74 -0.29 2.64
N LYS A 190 -13.99 0.02 3.04
CA LYS A 190 -14.33 0.42 4.41
C LYS A 190 -14.56 -0.78 5.32
N THR A 191 -15.05 -1.90 4.80
CA THR A 191 -15.02 -3.21 5.47
C THR A 191 -13.57 -3.64 5.73
N ALA A 192 -12.69 -3.51 4.73
CA ALA A 192 -11.27 -3.83 4.85
C ALA A 192 -10.59 -3.06 6.01
N ASN A 193 -10.92 -1.78 6.19
CA ASN A 193 -10.43 -0.97 7.30
C ASN A 193 -10.85 -1.51 8.69
N ILE A 194 -12.06 -2.05 8.84
CA ILE A 194 -12.54 -2.64 10.11
C ILE A 194 -11.79 -3.94 10.38
N LEU A 195 -11.73 -4.82 9.39
CA LEU A 195 -11.02 -6.10 9.46
C LEU A 195 -9.52 -5.89 9.76
N PHE A 196 -8.91 -4.88 9.13
CA PHE A 196 -7.54 -4.48 9.38
C PHE A 196 -7.30 -4.07 10.83
N ALA A 197 -8.13 -3.16 11.38
CA ALA A 197 -7.98 -2.73 12.77
C ALA A 197 -8.15 -3.91 13.75
N LYS A 198 -9.09 -4.82 13.49
CA LYS A 198 -9.30 -6.03 14.30
C LYS A 198 -8.08 -6.94 14.29
N GLN A 199 -7.54 -7.25 13.11
CA GLN A 199 -6.38 -8.12 12.99
C GLN A 199 -5.12 -7.46 13.55
N LEU A 200 -4.92 -6.15 13.31
CA LEU A 200 -3.81 -5.39 13.87
C LEU A 200 -3.83 -5.45 15.40
N ASN A 201 -5.00 -5.27 16.02
CA ASN A 201 -5.15 -5.38 17.47
C ASN A 201 -4.87 -6.81 17.96
N LYS A 202 -5.42 -7.84 17.31
CA LYS A 202 -5.15 -9.25 17.65
C LYS A 202 -3.65 -9.56 17.66
N LEU A 203 -2.90 -9.03 16.69
CA LEU A 203 -1.47 -9.29 16.56
C LEU A 203 -0.59 -8.49 17.53
N TYR A 204 -0.94 -7.23 17.83
CA TYR A 204 0.00 -6.31 18.49
C TYR A 204 -0.50 -5.70 19.81
N ALA A 205 -1.70 -6.04 20.29
CA ALA A 205 -2.20 -5.53 21.58
C ALA A 205 -1.32 -5.95 22.77
N SER A 206 -0.82 -7.18 22.77
CA SER A 206 0.13 -7.68 23.79
C SER A 206 1.47 -6.93 23.75
N GLU A 207 1.80 -6.35 22.61
CA GLU A 207 2.93 -5.45 22.45
C GLU A 207 2.60 -4.00 22.81
N GLY A 208 1.42 -3.69 23.35
CA GLY A 208 1.05 -2.31 23.72
C GLY A 208 0.64 -1.41 22.56
N ILE A 209 0.31 -2.00 21.40
CA ILE A 209 -0.25 -1.29 20.24
C ILE A 209 -1.73 -1.66 20.13
N LYS A 210 -2.60 -0.70 20.40
CA LYS A 210 -4.06 -0.86 20.26
C LYS A 210 -4.50 -0.37 18.90
N ALA A 211 -5.54 -0.96 18.36
CA ALA A 211 -6.14 -0.47 17.12
C ALA A 211 -7.65 -0.36 17.23
N TYR A 212 -8.22 0.72 16.69
CA TYR A 212 -9.66 0.94 16.63
C TYR A 212 -10.06 1.30 15.20
N SER A 213 -11.29 0.96 14.84
CA SER A 213 -11.90 1.45 13.61
C SER A 213 -13.14 2.27 13.96
N LEU A 214 -13.58 3.17 13.07
CA LEU A 214 -14.73 4.02 13.37
C LEU A 214 -15.53 4.47 12.16
N HIS A 215 -16.77 4.89 12.39
CA HIS A 215 -17.54 5.73 11.48
C HIS A 215 -17.65 7.17 12.04
N PRO A 216 -17.29 8.19 11.26
CA PRO A 216 -17.35 9.58 11.74
C PRO A 216 -18.77 10.17 11.72
N GLY A 217 -19.75 9.52 11.07
CA GLY A 217 -21.04 10.11 10.71
C GLY A 217 -21.11 10.51 9.23
N GLY A 218 -22.23 11.11 8.81
CA GLY A 218 -22.36 11.79 7.52
C GLY A 218 -21.86 13.22 7.63
N ILE A 219 -20.82 13.59 6.88
CA ILE A 219 -20.24 14.94 6.85
C ILE A 219 -20.01 15.36 5.40
N PHE A 220 -20.53 16.53 5.02
CA PHE A 220 -20.21 17.12 3.72
C PHE A 220 -18.78 17.66 3.74
N THR A 221 -17.91 17.02 2.98
CA THR A 221 -16.51 17.40 2.80
C THR A 221 -16.14 17.28 1.32
N ASN A 222 -14.85 17.38 1.00
CA ASN A 222 -14.39 17.08 -0.35
C ASN A 222 -14.45 15.57 -0.70
N LEU A 223 -14.87 14.70 0.23
CA LEU A 223 -15.03 13.26 0.00
C LEU A 223 -16.13 12.98 -1.04
N GLN A 224 -17.18 13.80 -1.09
CA GLN A 224 -18.32 13.67 -2.01
C GLN A 224 -18.06 14.22 -3.42
N LYS A 225 -16.85 14.68 -3.74
CA LYS A 225 -16.55 15.40 -5.00
C LYS A 225 -16.90 14.62 -6.27
N ASP A 226 -16.85 13.28 -6.21
CA ASP A 226 -17.11 12.38 -7.34
C ASP A 226 -18.56 11.84 -7.34
N VAL A 227 -19.40 12.29 -6.40
CA VAL A 227 -20.82 11.92 -6.32
C VAL A 227 -21.65 13.08 -6.90
N PRO A 228 -22.33 12.90 -8.06
CA PRO A 228 -23.21 13.92 -8.62
C PRO A 228 -24.26 14.41 -7.63
N ILE A 229 -24.59 15.72 -7.68
CA ILE A 229 -25.56 16.34 -6.76
C ILE A 229 -26.93 15.64 -6.80
N GLU A 230 -27.40 15.22 -7.99
CA GLU A 230 -28.67 14.51 -8.12
C GLU A 230 -28.68 13.16 -7.40
N GLU A 231 -27.54 12.47 -7.40
CA GLU A 231 -27.40 11.24 -6.63
C GLU A 231 -27.36 11.53 -5.13
N GLN A 232 -26.68 12.60 -4.69
CA GLN A 232 -26.71 13.02 -3.29
C GLN A 232 -28.14 13.34 -2.81
N ARG A 233 -28.97 13.95 -3.66
CA ARG A 233 -30.40 14.16 -3.39
C ARG A 233 -31.17 12.85 -3.35
N ALA A 234 -30.97 11.96 -4.33
CA ALA A 234 -31.61 10.65 -4.38
C ALA A 234 -31.26 9.78 -3.15
N MET A 235 -30.06 9.93 -2.60
CA MET A 235 -29.63 9.29 -1.36
C MET A 235 -30.13 9.98 -0.08
N GLY A 236 -30.88 11.09 -0.21
CA GLY A 236 -31.45 11.84 0.91
C GLY A 236 -30.41 12.65 1.70
N TRP A 237 -29.25 12.93 1.13
CA TRP A 237 -28.20 13.72 1.80
C TRP A 237 -28.50 15.22 1.73
N LEU A 238 -29.04 15.65 0.59
CA LEU A 238 -29.47 17.01 0.33
C LEU A 238 -30.99 17.06 0.23
N LYS A 239 -31.59 18.12 0.76
CA LYS A 239 -32.99 18.47 0.54
C LYS A 239 -33.16 19.11 -0.85
N GLU A 240 -34.41 19.32 -1.27
CA GLU A 240 -34.74 19.97 -2.55
C GLU A 240 -34.13 21.38 -2.67
N ASP A 241 -34.04 22.11 -1.55
CA ASP A 241 -33.43 23.44 -1.47
C ASP A 241 -31.89 23.43 -1.50
N GLY A 242 -31.26 22.26 -1.60
CA GLY A 242 -29.81 22.08 -1.63
C GLY A 242 -29.14 22.13 -0.25
N THR A 243 -29.90 22.23 0.84
CA THR A 243 -29.34 22.16 2.20
C THR A 243 -29.14 20.73 2.66
N ALA A 244 -28.15 20.52 3.54
CA ALA A 244 -27.89 19.22 4.15
C ALA A 244 -29.09 18.72 4.98
N HIS A 245 -29.36 17.42 4.92
CA HIS A 245 -30.31 16.79 5.83
C HIS A 245 -29.83 16.89 7.29
N GLY A 246 -30.73 17.08 8.26
CA GLY A 246 -30.39 17.39 9.67
C GLY A 246 -29.60 16.29 10.42
N LEU A 247 -29.48 15.11 9.82
CA LEU A 247 -28.67 14.00 10.32
C LEU A 247 -27.17 14.21 10.08
N PHE A 248 -26.78 15.10 9.16
CA PHE A 248 -25.38 15.40 8.92
C PHE A 248 -24.75 16.12 10.11
N LYS A 249 -23.46 15.83 10.33
CA LYS A 249 -22.62 16.44 11.34
C LYS A 249 -21.82 17.59 10.72
N THR A 250 -21.41 18.54 11.55
CA THR A 250 -20.39 19.52 11.17
C THR A 250 -19.02 18.83 11.04
N ILE A 251 -18.02 19.54 10.50
CA ILE A 251 -16.65 19.00 10.39
C ILE A 251 -16.07 18.71 11.77
N GLU A 252 -16.31 19.60 12.74
CA GLU A 252 -15.87 19.48 14.13
C GLU A 252 -16.52 18.28 14.83
N GLN A 253 -17.80 18.03 14.54
CA GLN A 253 -18.52 16.86 15.03
C GLN A 253 -18.08 15.57 14.34
N GLY A 254 -17.67 15.62 13.07
CA GLY A 254 -17.15 14.46 12.33
C GLY A 254 -15.77 14.02 12.82
N ALA A 255 -14.95 14.95 13.30
CA ALA A 255 -13.62 14.66 13.84
C ALA A 255 -13.66 14.05 15.26
N SER A 256 -14.78 14.19 15.98
CA SER A 256 -14.84 13.86 17.41
C SER A 256 -14.60 12.40 17.74
N THR A 257 -15.13 11.47 16.94
CA THR A 257 -14.95 10.02 17.19
C THR A 257 -13.50 9.59 16.96
N SER A 258 -12.78 10.19 16.01
CA SER A 258 -11.33 9.94 15.82
C SER A 258 -10.51 10.42 17.01
N VAL A 259 -10.85 11.58 17.56
CA VAL A 259 -10.21 12.12 18.77
C VAL A 259 -10.59 11.30 20.00
N TYR A 260 -11.83 10.86 20.12
CA TYR A 260 -12.27 9.97 21.19
C TYR A 260 -11.52 8.64 21.16
N ALA A 261 -11.43 7.99 19.98
CA ALA A 261 -10.66 6.77 19.77
C ALA A 261 -9.18 6.90 20.18
N ALA A 262 -8.62 8.09 19.98
CA ALA A 262 -7.23 8.40 20.27
C ALA A 262 -6.96 8.66 21.76
N LEU A 263 -7.96 9.13 22.53
CA LEU A 263 -7.73 9.73 23.85
C LEU A 263 -8.53 9.11 25.01
N ALA A 264 -9.66 8.44 24.73
CA ALA A 264 -10.58 8.02 25.76
C ALA A 264 -10.00 6.86 26.59
N PRO A 265 -9.74 7.07 27.90
CA PRO A 265 -9.11 6.04 28.75
C PRO A 265 -10.02 4.83 28.94
N GLU A 266 -11.34 4.99 28.86
CA GLU A 266 -12.28 3.87 28.94
C GLU A 266 -12.10 2.86 27.80
N LEU A 267 -11.47 3.24 26.68
CA LEU A 267 -11.20 2.33 25.57
C LEU A 267 -9.98 1.44 25.83
N ASP A 268 -9.21 1.65 26.89
CA ASP A 268 -7.90 1.02 27.06
C ASP A 268 -7.92 -0.51 27.02
N ASN A 269 -9.04 -1.13 27.38
CA ASN A 269 -9.22 -2.59 27.36
C ASN A 269 -10.13 -3.08 26.22
N HIS A 270 -10.44 -2.21 25.25
CA HIS A 270 -11.41 -2.44 24.17
C HIS A 270 -10.76 -2.36 22.78
N GLY A 271 -9.48 -2.71 22.67
CA GLY A 271 -8.78 -2.77 21.39
C GLY A 271 -9.48 -3.71 20.39
N GLY A 272 -9.50 -3.32 19.11
CA GLY A 272 -10.16 -4.04 18.02
C GLY A 272 -11.64 -3.68 17.85
N GLU A 273 -12.17 -2.79 18.69
CA GLU A 273 -13.56 -2.34 18.60
C GLU A 273 -13.80 -1.34 17.46
N TYR A 274 -15.07 -1.27 17.07
CA TYR A 274 -15.60 -0.30 16.13
C TYR A 274 -16.34 0.79 16.89
N LEU A 275 -16.07 2.04 16.54
CA LEU A 275 -16.58 3.20 17.26
C LEU A 275 -17.49 4.05 16.37
N GLU A 276 -18.50 4.64 16.99
CA GLU A 276 -19.39 5.61 16.36
C GLU A 276 -19.91 6.56 17.44
N ASP A 277 -20.12 7.83 17.07
CA ASP A 277 -20.69 8.84 17.97
C ASP A 277 -19.98 8.99 19.34
N CYS A 278 -18.66 8.83 19.34
CA CYS A 278 -17.81 8.83 20.55
C CYS A 278 -18.14 7.72 21.56
N ALA A 279 -18.54 6.54 21.07
CA ALA A 279 -18.77 5.35 21.88
C ALA A 279 -18.39 4.07 21.12
N ILE A 280 -18.25 2.96 21.85
CA ILE A 280 -18.21 1.62 21.25
C ILE A 280 -19.56 1.34 20.60
N SER A 281 -19.52 0.94 19.33
CA SER A 281 -20.72 0.63 18.55
C SER A 281 -21.51 -0.52 19.18
N GLN A 282 -22.83 -0.53 18.95
CA GLN A 282 -23.68 -1.67 19.27
C GLN A 282 -23.43 -2.89 18.34
N GLY A 283 -22.47 -2.78 17.42
CA GLY A 283 -21.99 -3.86 16.58
C GLY A 283 -23.04 -4.32 15.57
N VAL A 284 -23.15 -5.64 15.39
CA VAL A 284 -24.07 -6.26 14.41
C VAL A 284 -25.52 -6.28 14.87
N ASN A 285 -25.78 -5.91 16.13
CA ASN A 285 -27.12 -5.92 16.73
C ASN A 285 -27.83 -4.56 16.67
N SER A 286 -27.21 -3.55 16.05
CA SER A 286 -27.82 -2.24 15.96
C SER A 286 -29.12 -2.28 15.16
N LYS A 287 -30.21 -1.87 15.79
CA LYS A 287 -31.52 -1.68 15.14
C LYS A 287 -31.61 -0.34 14.41
N GLU A 288 -30.67 0.55 14.67
CA GLU A 288 -30.61 1.88 14.08
C GLU A 288 -30.05 1.81 12.66
N LYS A 289 -30.74 2.45 11.72
CA LYS A 289 -30.37 2.41 10.29
C LYS A 289 -28.94 2.90 10.06
N TYR A 290 -28.55 3.96 10.76
CA TYR A 290 -27.30 4.70 10.57
C TYR A 290 -26.19 4.36 11.57
N GLN A 291 -26.29 3.21 12.25
CA GLN A 291 -25.30 2.73 13.19
C GLN A 291 -24.98 1.25 12.96
N GLY A 292 -23.90 0.79 13.59
CA GLY A 292 -23.50 -0.60 13.63
C GLY A 292 -22.70 -1.07 12.42
N MET A 293 -22.47 -2.39 12.41
CA MET A 293 -21.70 -3.10 11.39
C MET A 293 -22.50 -4.25 10.79
N ALA A 294 -22.12 -4.71 9.60
CA ALA A 294 -22.60 -5.98 9.07
C ALA A 294 -21.80 -7.18 9.62
N PRO A 295 -22.37 -8.40 9.66
CA PRO A 295 -21.69 -9.60 10.17
C PRO A 295 -20.33 -9.87 9.53
N HIS A 296 -20.17 -9.62 8.22
CA HIS A 296 -18.89 -9.83 7.54
C HIS A 296 -17.78 -8.88 8.02
N SER A 297 -18.11 -7.74 8.63
CA SER A 297 -17.13 -6.76 9.12
C SER A 297 -16.49 -7.18 10.45
N ILE A 298 -17.04 -8.19 11.12
CA ILE A 298 -16.52 -8.71 12.40
C ILE A 298 -15.91 -10.11 12.29
N ASP A 299 -15.83 -10.65 11.07
CA ASP A 299 -15.28 -11.99 10.81
C ASP A 299 -13.74 -11.99 10.93
N MET A 300 -13.24 -12.66 11.97
CA MET A 300 -11.80 -12.75 12.23
C MET A 300 -11.04 -13.68 11.26
N GLU A 301 -11.71 -14.64 10.61
CA GLU A 301 -11.10 -15.45 9.56
C GLU A 301 -10.90 -14.59 8.30
N ALA A 302 -11.91 -13.80 7.94
CA ALA A 302 -11.79 -12.79 6.89
C ALA A 302 -10.69 -11.77 7.20
N ALA A 303 -10.57 -11.32 8.46
CA ALA A 303 -9.54 -10.38 8.88
C ALA A 303 -8.13 -10.94 8.71
N GLU A 304 -7.90 -12.20 9.11
CA GLU A 304 -6.62 -12.88 8.92
C GLU A 304 -6.32 -13.13 7.43
N ARG A 305 -7.32 -13.55 6.65
CA ARG A 305 -7.18 -13.76 5.21
C ARG A 305 -6.83 -12.47 4.48
N LEU A 306 -7.50 -11.37 4.82
CA LEU A 306 -7.25 -10.05 4.24
C LEU A 306 -5.85 -9.55 4.58
N TRP A 307 -5.37 -9.77 5.81
CA TRP A 307 -4.01 -9.42 6.22
C TRP A 307 -2.97 -10.09 5.32
N LYS A 308 -3.04 -11.43 5.19
CA LYS A 308 -2.12 -12.21 4.34
C LYS A 308 -2.17 -11.77 2.88
N LEU A 309 -3.38 -11.51 2.35
CA LEU A 309 -3.55 -11.01 0.99
C LEU A 309 -2.93 -9.62 0.82
N SER A 310 -3.10 -8.73 1.80
CA SER A 310 -2.52 -7.39 1.76
C SER A 310 -0.99 -7.44 1.78
N GLU A 311 -0.37 -8.31 2.59
CA GLU A 311 1.07 -8.56 2.57
C GLU A 311 1.56 -9.03 1.19
N GLN A 312 0.84 -9.97 0.57
CA GLN A 312 1.17 -10.47 -0.77
C GLN A 312 1.07 -9.35 -1.83
N MET A 313 0.02 -8.53 -1.78
CA MET A 313 -0.20 -7.43 -2.73
C MET A 313 0.91 -6.37 -2.65
N ILE A 314 1.32 -5.96 -1.44
CA ILE A 314 2.39 -4.96 -1.29
C ILE A 314 3.77 -5.49 -1.71
N VAL A 315 4.01 -6.81 -1.58
CA VAL A 315 5.23 -7.47 -2.07
C VAL A 315 5.20 -7.55 -3.60
N TYR A 316 4.07 -7.98 -4.18
CA TYR A 316 3.90 -8.03 -5.63
C TYR A 316 4.20 -6.67 -6.28
N ALA A 317 3.66 -5.59 -5.72
CA ALA A 317 3.90 -4.23 -6.21
C ALA A 317 5.39 -3.81 -6.19
N SER A 318 6.16 -4.30 -5.21
CA SER A 318 7.60 -4.01 -5.11
C SER A 318 8.47 -4.82 -6.08
N SER A 319 7.96 -5.93 -6.60
CA SER A 319 8.72 -6.87 -7.42
C SER A 319 8.81 -6.51 -8.90
N GLY A 320 8.10 -5.46 -9.34
CA GLY A 320 8.10 -5.01 -10.74
C GLY A 320 7.48 -6.01 -11.74
N LEU A 321 6.90 -7.12 -11.26
CA LEU A 321 6.33 -8.22 -12.04
C LEU A 321 4.94 -7.92 -12.65
N TYR A 322 4.61 -6.64 -12.87
CA TYR A 322 3.31 -6.14 -13.35
C TYR A 322 2.82 -6.75 -14.68
N THR A 323 3.66 -7.50 -15.40
CA THR A 323 3.35 -8.03 -16.74
C THR A 323 3.22 -9.54 -16.84
N LEU A 324 3.40 -10.34 -15.78
CA LEU A 324 3.60 -11.80 -15.98
C LEU A 324 2.82 -12.78 -15.09
N ILE A 325 1.97 -12.34 -14.16
CA ILE A 325 1.14 -13.27 -13.38
C ILE A 325 -0.29 -12.73 -13.26
N ASP A 326 -1.20 -13.34 -14.02
CA ASP A 326 -2.65 -13.12 -13.91
C ASP A 326 -3.13 -13.51 -12.50
N VAL A 327 -4.03 -12.70 -11.92
CA VAL A 327 -4.55 -12.82 -10.55
C VAL A 327 -5.24 -14.18 -10.34
N THR A 328 -5.72 -14.82 -11.41
CA THR A 328 -6.21 -16.21 -11.42
C THR A 328 -5.15 -17.23 -10.96
N THR A 329 -3.87 -16.99 -11.24
CA THR A 329 -2.75 -17.86 -10.84
C THR A 329 -2.47 -17.74 -9.34
N LEU A 330 -2.66 -16.55 -8.76
CA LEU A 330 -2.56 -16.31 -7.31
C LEU A 330 -3.69 -17.00 -6.53
N MET A 331 -4.90 -17.08 -7.11
CA MET A 331 -6.01 -17.82 -6.51
C MET A 331 -5.86 -19.34 -6.60
N ALA A 332 -5.21 -19.87 -7.64
CA ALA A 332 -4.94 -21.29 -7.76
C ALA A 332 -4.02 -21.82 -6.63
N ILE A 333 -3.12 -20.99 -6.11
CA ILE A 333 -2.25 -21.31 -4.97
C ILE A 333 -3.04 -21.44 -3.65
N GLN A 334 -4.22 -20.83 -3.53
CA GLN A 334 -5.10 -20.97 -2.36
C GLN A 334 -5.93 -22.27 -2.34
N SER A 335 -5.98 -23.02 -3.44
CA SER A 335 -6.79 -24.27 -3.49
C SER A 335 -6.10 -25.49 -2.86
N SER A 336 -4.81 -25.38 -2.52
CA SER A 336 -4.10 -26.40 -1.75
C SER A 336 -4.15 -26.09 -0.25
N ASP A 337 -5.14 -26.67 0.43
CA ASP A 337 -5.28 -26.66 1.88
C ASP A 337 -4.02 -27.28 2.53
N VAL A 338 -3.08 -26.45 2.98
CA VAL A 338 -1.94 -26.86 3.81
C VAL A 338 -1.92 -26.01 5.06
N ARG A 339 -2.74 -26.43 6.02
CA ARG A 339 -2.52 -26.17 7.45
C ARG A 339 -1.20 -26.83 7.84
N ASN A 340 -0.19 -26.04 8.24
CA ASN A 340 0.73 -26.35 9.36
C ASN A 340 1.84 -25.28 9.46
N GLU A 341 1.86 -24.58 10.60
CA GLU A 341 2.87 -23.58 11.01
C GLU A 341 4.26 -24.17 11.33
N THR A 342 4.54 -25.44 11.04
CA THR A 342 5.79 -26.10 11.43
C THR A 342 6.79 -26.30 10.28
N ILE A 343 6.38 -26.08 9.03
CA ILE A 343 7.20 -26.41 7.86
C ILE A 343 8.26 -25.33 7.57
N PHE A 344 7.96 -24.05 7.82
CA PHE A 344 8.91 -22.96 7.53
C PHE A 344 10.10 -22.90 8.51
N SER A 345 9.92 -23.35 9.76
CA SER A 345 11.01 -23.40 10.74
C SER A 345 11.89 -24.65 10.61
N SER A 346 11.38 -25.76 10.07
CA SER A 346 12.14 -26.99 9.86
C SER A 346 12.96 -27.01 8.56
N ILE A 347 12.61 -26.19 7.55
CA ILE A 347 13.34 -26.09 6.28
C ILE A 347 14.76 -25.52 6.46
N ILE A 348 15.05 -24.84 7.58
CA ILE A 348 16.34 -24.18 7.83
C ILE A 348 17.31 -25.04 8.66
N ALA A 349 16.89 -26.17 9.23
CA ALA A 349 17.67 -26.83 10.29
C ALA A 349 17.85 -28.35 10.16
N SER A 350 17.95 -28.91 8.94
CA SER A 350 18.54 -30.25 8.78
C SER A 350 20.03 -30.13 8.40
N PRO A 351 20.93 -30.95 8.99
CA PRO A 351 22.36 -30.94 8.64
C PRO A 351 22.61 -31.13 7.14
N GLU A 352 21.73 -31.86 6.45
CA GLU A 352 21.82 -32.17 5.03
C GLU A 352 21.46 -30.96 4.16
N THR A 353 20.45 -30.17 4.55
CA THR A 353 20.08 -28.91 3.87
C THR A 353 21.14 -27.82 4.05
N ILE A 354 21.80 -27.80 5.21
CA ILE A 354 22.94 -26.90 5.48
C ILE A 354 24.09 -27.27 4.54
N ILE A 355 24.47 -28.54 4.44
CA ILE A 355 25.54 -29.00 3.54
C ILE A 355 25.23 -28.65 2.07
N LEU A 356 23.99 -28.87 1.62
CA LEU A 356 23.57 -28.54 0.25
C LEU A 356 23.57 -27.03 -0.03
N ASN A 357 23.12 -26.21 0.93
CA ASN A 357 23.20 -24.75 0.81
C ASN A 357 24.65 -24.25 0.81
N TRP A 358 25.53 -24.86 1.60
CA TRP A 358 26.97 -24.53 1.58
C TRP A 358 27.63 -24.92 0.26
N ILE A 359 27.25 -26.06 -0.33
CA ILE A 359 27.72 -26.47 -1.67
C ILE A 359 27.23 -25.48 -2.71
N SER A 360 25.94 -25.08 -2.68
CA SER A 360 25.37 -24.10 -3.61
C SER A 360 26.03 -22.73 -3.48
N LEU A 361 26.30 -22.26 -2.24
CA LEU A 361 26.98 -20.99 -1.99
C LEU A 361 28.44 -21.02 -2.47
N SER A 362 29.12 -22.16 -2.28
CA SER A 362 30.50 -22.35 -2.73
C SER A 362 30.61 -22.36 -4.26
N VAL A 363 29.65 -22.98 -4.95
CA VAL A 363 29.55 -22.96 -6.42
C VAL A 363 29.27 -21.53 -6.91
N TYR A 364 28.36 -20.80 -6.25
CA TYR A 364 28.07 -19.41 -6.59
C TYR A 364 29.31 -18.51 -6.42
N PHE A 365 30.08 -18.72 -5.35
CA PHE A 365 31.32 -17.98 -5.09
C PHE A 365 32.39 -18.25 -6.15
N ILE A 366 32.52 -19.51 -6.60
CA ILE A 366 33.43 -19.89 -7.69
C ILE A 366 33.01 -19.23 -9.01
N VAL A 367 31.70 -19.19 -9.32
CA VAL A 367 31.18 -18.53 -10.52
C VAL A 367 31.45 -17.03 -10.48
N VAL A 368 31.22 -16.36 -9.35
CA VAL A 368 31.52 -14.93 -9.18
C VAL A 368 33.03 -14.66 -9.28
N LEU A 369 33.88 -15.49 -8.68
CA LEU A 369 35.33 -15.36 -8.78
C LEU A 369 35.81 -15.53 -10.22
N LEU A 370 35.25 -16.48 -10.97
CA LEU A 370 35.56 -16.69 -12.39
C LEU A 370 35.09 -15.52 -13.27
N ILE A 371 33.94 -14.92 -12.96
CA ILE A 371 33.45 -13.71 -13.64
C ILE A 371 34.39 -12.53 -13.35
N ILE A 372 34.84 -12.36 -12.10
CA ILE A 372 35.81 -11.32 -11.71
C ILE A 372 37.14 -11.52 -12.46
N LEU A 373 37.66 -12.76 -12.54
CA LEU A 373 38.88 -13.07 -13.29
C LEU A 373 38.75 -12.79 -14.80
N LEU A 374 37.55 -12.98 -15.36
CA LEU A 374 37.21 -12.65 -16.74
C LEU A 374 37.12 -11.14 -16.98
N LEU A 375 36.52 -10.39 -16.03
CA LEU A 375 36.44 -8.93 -16.05
C LEU A 375 37.81 -8.27 -15.84
N CYS A 376 38.71 -8.91 -15.08
CA CYS A 376 40.08 -8.47 -14.89
C CYS A 376 41.02 -8.77 -16.08
N GLY A 377 40.51 -9.27 -17.20
CA GLY A 377 41.26 -9.33 -18.46
C GLY A 377 42.38 -10.37 -18.52
N ILE A 378 42.37 -11.39 -17.64
CA ILE A 378 43.32 -12.50 -17.72
C ILE A 378 42.95 -13.36 -18.93
N GLN A 379 43.69 -13.23 -20.03
CA GLN A 379 43.52 -14.02 -21.24
C GLN A 379 43.92 -15.49 -21.01
N LEU A 380 42.99 -16.30 -20.51
CA LEU A 380 43.11 -17.76 -20.53
C LEU A 380 42.67 -18.28 -21.91
N ASN A 381 43.38 -19.30 -22.41
CA ASN A 381 43.27 -19.82 -23.77
C ASN A 381 41.83 -20.29 -24.10
N LYS A 382 41.20 -19.70 -25.13
CA LYS A 382 39.75 -19.76 -25.40
C LYS A 382 39.09 -21.16 -25.54
N PRO A 383 39.74 -22.23 -26.06
CA PRO A 383 39.05 -23.52 -26.21
C PRO A 383 38.92 -24.30 -24.90
N TRP A 384 39.90 -24.19 -23.99
CA TRP A 384 39.87 -24.89 -22.71
C TRP A 384 38.85 -24.27 -21.74
N LEU A 385 38.65 -22.96 -21.79
CA LEU A 385 37.63 -22.28 -20.99
C LEU A 385 36.21 -22.71 -21.36
N LEU A 386 35.91 -22.86 -22.65
CA LEU A 386 34.60 -23.35 -23.12
C LEU A 386 34.37 -24.80 -22.72
N PHE A 387 35.40 -25.64 -22.78
CA PHE A 387 35.34 -27.01 -22.30
C PHE A 387 35.09 -27.08 -20.79
N ILE A 388 35.84 -26.32 -19.99
CA ILE A 388 35.66 -26.23 -18.53
C ILE A 388 34.27 -25.68 -18.19
N TRP A 389 33.79 -24.65 -18.89
CA TRP A 389 32.43 -24.12 -18.74
C TRP A 389 31.36 -25.17 -19.01
N SER A 390 31.52 -25.94 -20.10
CA SER A 390 30.55 -26.97 -20.49
C SER A 390 30.51 -28.10 -19.45
N VAL A 391 31.68 -28.50 -18.93
CA VAL A 391 31.80 -29.49 -17.87
C VAL A 391 31.21 -28.98 -16.55
N LEU A 392 31.49 -27.74 -16.16
CA LEU A 392 30.92 -27.13 -14.94
C LEU A 392 29.40 -26.99 -15.03
N MET A 393 28.86 -26.64 -16.20
CA MET A 393 27.41 -26.54 -16.41
C MET A 393 26.73 -27.91 -16.33
N ILE A 394 27.36 -28.95 -16.88
CA ILE A 394 26.88 -30.33 -16.77
C ILE A 394 26.92 -30.80 -15.30
N ILE A 395 27.99 -30.48 -14.57
CA ILE A 395 28.10 -30.79 -13.13
C ILE A 395 27.00 -30.06 -12.35
N MET A 396 26.73 -28.79 -12.64
CA MET A 396 25.61 -28.06 -12.02
C MET A 396 24.26 -28.73 -12.30
N LEU A 397 23.97 -29.10 -13.56
CA LEU A 397 22.72 -29.78 -13.91
C LEU A 397 22.58 -31.15 -13.25
N LEU A 398 23.70 -31.86 -13.06
CA LEU A 398 23.71 -33.13 -12.34
C LEU A 398 23.49 -32.93 -10.84
N ILE A 399 24.10 -31.91 -10.23
CA ILE A 399 23.88 -31.58 -8.82
C ILE A 399 22.43 -31.14 -8.59
N ASP A 400 21.88 -30.25 -9.42
CA ASP A 400 20.48 -29.84 -9.35
C ASP A 400 19.53 -31.02 -9.58
N GLY A 401 19.85 -31.92 -10.51
CA GLY A 401 19.10 -33.15 -10.74
C GLY A 401 19.12 -34.06 -9.50
N ILE A 402 20.26 -34.22 -8.85
CA ILE A 402 20.42 -35.02 -7.62
C ILE A 402 19.68 -34.37 -6.45
N VAL A 403 19.81 -33.05 -6.25
CA VAL A 403 19.08 -32.31 -5.21
C VAL A 403 17.57 -32.42 -5.42
N THR A 404 17.12 -32.30 -6.67
CA THR A 404 15.71 -32.47 -7.04
C THR A 404 15.23 -33.89 -6.76
N VAL A 405 16.02 -34.91 -7.14
CA VAL A 405 15.67 -36.33 -6.89
C VAL A 405 15.68 -36.66 -5.40
N LEU A 406 16.62 -36.13 -4.62
CA LEU A 406 16.70 -36.34 -3.17
C LEU A 406 15.54 -35.64 -2.43
N SER A 407 15.23 -34.40 -2.83
CA SER A 407 14.08 -33.65 -2.31
C SER A 407 12.75 -34.33 -2.69
N LEU A 408 12.66 -34.93 -3.90
CA LEU A 408 11.55 -35.79 -4.29
C LEU A 408 11.49 -37.11 -3.49
N ARG A 409 12.64 -37.66 -3.07
CA ARG A 409 12.74 -38.91 -2.30
C ARG A 409 12.31 -38.72 -0.84
N GLU A 410 12.64 -37.58 -0.22
CA GLU A 410 12.07 -37.18 1.07
C GLU A 410 10.55 -37.00 0.96
N HIS A 411 10.06 -36.40 -0.13
CA HIS A 411 8.63 -36.29 -0.40
C HIS A 411 7.93 -37.61 -0.76
N GLN A 412 8.65 -38.65 -1.22
CA GLN A 412 8.07 -39.96 -1.53
C GLN A 412 7.53 -40.68 -0.29
N GLN A 413 7.96 -40.34 0.92
CA GLN A 413 7.47 -40.99 2.14
C GLN A 413 6.14 -40.43 2.66
N GLN A 414 5.61 -39.32 2.15
CA GLN A 414 4.48 -38.65 2.81
C GLN A 414 3.17 -38.46 2.03
N ILE A 415 3.08 -38.62 0.69
CA ILE A 415 1.80 -38.34 -0.02
C ILE A 415 1.50 -39.27 -1.21
N HIS A 416 0.30 -39.86 -1.24
CA HIS A 416 -0.25 -40.72 -2.32
C HIS A 416 -1.29 -39.98 -3.19
N ARG A 417 -1.28 -40.25 -4.52
CA ARG A 417 -2.22 -39.85 -5.62
C ARG A 417 -1.84 -38.61 -6.49
N PRO A 418 -2.58 -38.27 -7.58
CA PRO A 418 -2.14 -38.30 -8.98
C PRO A 418 -1.87 -36.89 -9.54
N SER A 419 -1.40 -35.96 -8.70
CA SER A 419 -0.93 -34.61 -9.11
C SER A 419 0.51 -34.62 -9.66
N LYS A 420 1.15 -35.79 -9.67
CA LYS A 420 2.59 -36.00 -9.90
C LYS A 420 3.07 -35.71 -11.33
N GLN A 421 2.23 -35.84 -12.34
CA GLN A 421 2.65 -35.62 -13.74
C GLN A 421 2.50 -34.15 -14.18
N LEU A 422 1.50 -33.43 -13.65
CA LEU A 422 1.27 -32.03 -14.04
C LEU A 422 2.38 -31.12 -13.50
N TYR A 423 2.76 -31.27 -12.23
CA TYR A 423 3.76 -30.40 -11.60
C TYR A 423 5.16 -30.49 -12.24
N GLY A 424 5.58 -31.71 -12.61
CA GLY A 424 6.85 -31.93 -13.31
C GLY A 424 6.86 -31.33 -14.73
N ILE A 425 5.74 -31.43 -15.45
CA ILE A 425 5.59 -30.83 -16.79
C ILE A 425 5.61 -29.29 -16.70
N PHE A 426 4.98 -28.70 -15.68
CA PHE A 426 4.95 -27.25 -15.48
C PHE A 426 6.33 -26.64 -15.19
N ILE A 427 7.15 -27.27 -14.35
CA ILE A 427 8.52 -26.80 -14.05
C ILE A 427 9.42 -26.92 -15.28
N SER A 428 9.29 -28.00 -16.06
CA SER A 428 10.08 -28.16 -17.29
C SER A 428 9.71 -27.12 -18.37
N ILE A 429 8.42 -26.77 -18.50
CA ILE A 429 7.98 -25.71 -19.43
C ILE A 429 8.48 -24.33 -18.96
N PHE A 430 8.46 -24.06 -17.65
CA PHE A 430 8.96 -22.82 -17.07
C PHE A 430 10.46 -22.63 -17.31
N HIS A 431 11.27 -23.66 -17.04
CA HIS A 431 12.72 -23.62 -17.27
C HIS A 431 13.08 -23.56 -18.76
N PHE A 432 12.35 -24.27 -19.62
CA PHE A 432 12.59 -24.24 -21.07
C PHE A 432 12.31 -22.85 -21.67
N ARG A 433 11.31 -22.13 -21.16
CA ARG A 433 10.99 -20.76 -21.59
C ARG A 433 11.99 -19.73 -21.06
N TYR A 434 12.41 -19.87 -19.81
CA TYR A 434 13.47 -19.04 -19.23
C TYR A 434 14.80 -19.19 -19.98
N LEU A 435 15.16 -20.42 -20.35
CA LEU A 435 16.36 -20.71 -21.14
C LEU A 435 16.30 -20.07 -22.54
N ASN A 436 15.15 -20.13 -23.22
CA ASN A 436 14.97 -19.50 -24.53
C ASN A 436 15.07 -17.97 -24.47
N GLN A 437 14.59 -17.35 -23.37
CA GLN A 437 14.70 -15.91 -23.17
C GLN A 437 16.16 -15.49 -22.92
N ALA A 438 16.88 -16.20 -22.05
CA ALA A 438 18.30 -15.95 -21.78
C ALA A 438 19.17 -16.12 -23.05
N ILE A 439 18.88 -17.12 -23.88
CA ILE A 439 19.55 -17.34 -25.18
C ILE A 439 19.26 -16.18 -26.15
N SER A 440 18.02 -15.69 -26.20
CA SER A 440 17.64 -14.54 -27.03
C SER A 440 18.38 -13.26 -26.63
N GLU A 441 18.45 -12.97 -25.33
CA GLU A 441 19.16 -11.80 -24.80
C GLU A 441 20.67 -11.88 -25.02
N TYR A 442 21.26 -13.07 -24.84
CA TYR A 442 22.66 -13.33 -25.15
C TYR A 442 22.97 -13.09 -26.63
N ASN A 443 22.17 -13.65 -27.54
CA ASN A 443 22.34 -13.46 -28.99
C ASN A 443 22.17 -12.00 -29.42
N THR A 444 21.28 -11.27 -28.77
CA THR A 444 21.08 -9.83 -29.02
C THR A 444 22.29 -9.01 -28.57
N ARG A 445 22.87 -9.32 -27.40
CA ARG A 445 24.10 -8.67 -26.91
C ARG A 445 25.32 -9.01 -27.77
N GLN A 446 25.46 -10.25 -28.24
CA GLN A 446 26.53 -10.63 -29.16
C GLN A 446 26.43 -9.88 -30.50
N ARG A 447 25.22 -9.68 -31.03
CA ARG A 447 25.01 -8.86 -32.24
C ARG A 447 25.37 -7.38 -32.01
N MET A 448 25.10 -6.84 -30.83
CA MET A 448 25.51 -5.47 -30.48
C MET A 448 27.03 -5.33 -30.36
N LEU A 449 27.71 -6.29 -29.73
CA LEU A 449 29.17 -6.31 -29.60
C LEU A 449 29.88 -6.51 -30.95
N LEU A 450 29.31 -7.32 -31.86
CA LEU A 450 29.79 -7.49 -33.23
C LEU A 450 29.65 -6.20 -34.06
N ARG A 451 28.57 -5.41 -33.89
CA ARG A 451 28.44 -4.08 -34.52
C ARG A 451 29.44 -3.07 -33.98
N TYR A 452 29.69 -3.09 -32.67
CA TYR A 452 30.61 -2.16 -32.02
C TYR A 452 32.08 -2.36 -32.46
N ASN A 453 32.47 -3.59 -32.79
CA ASN A 453 33.82 -3.92 -33.26
C ASN A 453 34.04 -3.75 -34.78
N THR A 454 32.98 -3.52 -35.57
CA THR A 454 33.10 -3.24 -37.01
C THR A 454 33.14 -1.75 -37.36
N GLU A 455 32.83 -0.86 -36.42
CA GLU A 455 32.70 0.60 -36.69
C GLU A 455 33.79 1.47 -36.04
N CYS A 456 34.82 0.90 -35.40
CA CYS A 456 35.92 1.67 -34.80
C CYS A 456 37.30 1.03 -35.04
N PRO A 457 38.09 1.46 -36.04
CA PRO A 457 39.50 1.11 -36.14
C PRO A 457 40.37 2.10 -35.35
N SER A 458 41.05 1.57 -34.32
CA SER A 458 42.32 2.04 -33.74
C SER A 458 42.53 3.53 -33.43
N ALA A 459 42.65 3.87 -32.13
CA ALA A 459 43.44 5.01 -31.69
C ALA A 459 44.37 4.58 -30.54
N SER A 460 45.66 4.81 -30.76
CA SER A 460 46.81 4.47 -29.93
C SER A 460 46.99 5.41 -28.73
N TYR A 461 47.62 4.83 -27.70
CA TYR A 461 48.27 5.46 -26.53
C TYR A 461 48.80 6.88 -26.75
N ASP A 462 48.23 7.84 -26.02
CA ASP A 462 48.86 9.08 -25.56
C ASP A 462 47.95 9.65 -24.45
N GLY A 463 48.53 9.86 -23.27
CA GLY A 463 47.83 10.38 -22.11
C GLY A 463 47.97 11.89 -22.00
N SER A 464 46.85 12.61 -22.11
CA SER A 464 46.66 13.88 -21.43
C SER A 464 45.17 14.19 -21.26
N CYS A 465 44.66 14.02 -20.04
CA CYS A 465 43.40 14.61 -19.61
C CYS A 465 43.63 16.08 -19.23
N THR A 466 42.90 16.99 -19.86
CA THR A 466 42.59 18.31 -19.29
C THR A 466 41.12 18.63 -19.53
N TYR A 467 40.42 18.87 -18.43
CA TYR A 467 39.07 19.43 -18.35
C TYR A 467 39.08 20.88 -18.86
N SER A 468 38.09 21.25 -19.67
CA SER A 468 37.64 22.65 -19.76
C SER A 468 36.11 22.71 -19.88
N ASP A 469 35.53 23.52 -18.99
CA ASP A 469 34.13 23.85 -18.86
C ASP A 469 33.47 24.33 -20.16
N GLY A 470 32.20 23.97 -20.34
CA GLY A 470 31.37 24.46 -21.44
C GLY A 470 29.93 23.98 -21.36
N LEU A 471 29.08 24.78 -20.71
CA LEU A 471 27.61 24.70 -20.74
C LEU A 471 27.09 24.53 -22.18
N LEU A 472 26.39 23.42 -22.45
CA LEU A 472 25.62 23.24 -23.69
C LEU A 472 24.15 23.56 -23.43
N ASN A 473 23.71 24.69 -24.00
CA ASN A 473 22.32 25.01 -24.28
C ASN A 473 21.72 24.00 -25.27
N PRO A 474 20.41 23.67 -25.18
CA PRO A 474 19.74 22.88 -26.20
C PRO A 474 19.55 23.68 -27.51
N PRO A 475 19.61 23.02 -28.68
CA PRO A 475 19.59 23.70 -29.98
C PRO A 475 18.20 24.22 -30.35
N LYS A 476 18.17 25.45 -30.86
CA LYS A 476 17.05 26.03 -31.61
C LYS A 476 16.90 25.28 -32.94
N ALA A 477 15.72 24.73 -33.20
CA ALA A 477 15.32 24.25 -34.51
C ALA A 477 14.36 25.25 -35.17
N ASN A 478 14.65 25.56 -36.43
CA ASN A 478 14.01 26.58 -37.26
C ASN A 478 12.56 26.25 -37.62
N ASN A 479 11.74 27.30 -37.67
CA ASN A 479 10.50 27.36 -38.44
C ASN A 479 10.81 27.21 -39.93
N ASN A 480 10.15 26.25 -40.59
CA ASN A 480 9.31 26.48 -41.78
C ASN A 480 8.72 25.14 -42.25
N ASP A 481 7.52 25.26 -42.82
CA ASP A 481 6.75 24.26 -43.56
C ASP A 481 6.05 23.18 -42.75
N TYR A 482 4.79 23.45 -42.36
CA TYR A 482 3.63 22.59 -42.67
C TYR A 482 2.32 23.41 -42.52
N HIS A 483 1.64 23.62 -43.65
CA HIS A 483 0.28 24.14 -43.73
C HIS A 483 -0.71 23.15 -43.07
N ILE A 484 -1.53 23.63 -42.15
CA ILE A 484 -2.76 22.96 -41.67
C ILE A 484 -3.94 23.84 -42.11
N PRO A 485 -4.96 23.31 -42.80
CA PRO A 485 -6.13 24.09 -43.20
C PRO A 485 -7.06 24.37 -42.01
N ASP A 486 -7.54 25.62 -41.92
CA ASP A 486 -8.51 26.09 -40.93
C ASP A 486 -9.85 25.33 -41.05
N ILE A 487 -10.29 24.74 -39.94
CA ILE A 487 -11.63 24.19 -39.75
C ILE A 487 -12.47 25.26 -39.03
N PRO A 488 -13.58 25.76 -39.60
CA PRO A 488 -14.41 26.76 -38.94
C PRO A 488 -15.23 26.14 -37.79
N PRO A 489 -15.52 26.90 -36.72
CA PRO A 489 -16.29 26.41 -35.57
C PRO A 489 -17.75 26.13 -35.95
N PRO A 490 -18.41 25.13 -35.32
CA PRO A 490 -19.80 24.81 -35.61
C PRO A 490 -20.74 25.89 -35.08
N SER A 491 -21.61 26.39 -35.95
CA SER A 491 -22.75 27.25 -35.65
C SER A 491 -23.83 26.45 -34.92
N VAL A 492 -24.08 26.77 -33.65
CA VAL A 492 -25.26 26.27 -32.92
C VAL A 492 -26.30 27.37 -32.88
N SER A 493 -27.31 27.23 -33.73
CA SER A 493 -28.57 27.97 -33.66
C SER A 493 -29.44 27.41 -32.54
N LEU A 494 -29.71 28.19 -31.50
CA LEU A 494 -30.72 27.91 -30.48
C LEU A 494 -32.13 28.24 -31.03
N PRO A 495 -33.10 27.32 -30.97
CA PRO A 495 -34.51 27.68 -31.11
C PRO A 495 -35.02 28.27 -29.78
N ARG A 496 -35.66 29.45 -29.88
CA ARG A 496 -36.57 29.98 -28.85
C ARG A 496 -37.66 28.95 -28.56
N ALA A 497 -37.85 28.61 -27.29
CA ALA A 497 -39.11 28.09 -26.79
C ALA A 497 -39.78 29.19 -25.96
N GLN A 498 -41.01 29.51 -26.35
CA GLN A 498 -41.96 30.30 -25.59
C GLN A 498 -42.61 29.41 -24.50
N ILE A 499 -43.04 30.08 -23.43
CA ILE A 499 -43.91 29.65 -22.31
C ILE A 499 -43.18 28.98 -21.16
#